data_AF-A0A6J4M2N6-F1
#
_entry.id   AF-A0A6J4M2N6-F1
#
_cell.length_a   1.000
_cell.length_b   1.000
_cell.length_c   1.000
_cell.angle_alpha   90.00
_cell.angle_beta   90.00
_cell.angle_gamma   90.00
#
_symmetry.space_group_name_H-M   'P 1'
#
loop_
_entity.id
_entity.type
_entity.pdbx_description
1 polymer ?
#
loop_
_entity_poly.entity_id
_entity_poly.type
_entity_poly.pdbx_seq_one_letter_code
_entity_poly.pdbx_strand_id
1 'polypeptide(L)'
;MNRVIVVFDIDGVVRDVSGSYRRAIADAVEHFTAGAFRPNSLDIDSLKSEGVWNNDWQASFELVCRYFEGIGRSRNQLALNYDELVAFFQSRYRGPDDKNWTGYICDEPLLLSPAYL
;
A
#
# COMPACT_ATOMS: atom_id res chain seq x y z
N MET A 1 -12.26 27.33 -33.88
CA MET A 1 -12.44 25.97 -33.33
C MET A 1 -12.04 26.00 -31.87
N ASN A 2 -12.94 25.73 -30.93
CA ASN A 2 -12.58 25.54 -29.54
C ASN A 2 -12.02 24.13 -29.37
N ARG A 3 -10.82 24.01 -28.79
CA ARG A 3 -10.28 22.73 -28.32
C ARG A 3 -10.80 22.50 -26.91
N VAL A 4 -11.37 21.32 -26.68
CA VAL A 4 -11.75 20.86 -25.35
C VAL A 4 -10.67 19.87 -24.91
N ILE A 5 -10.22 20.01 -23.65
CA ILE A 5 -9.28 19.09 -23.00
C ILE A 5 -10.00 18.49 -21.81
N VAL A 6 -9.83 17.18 -21.62
CA VAL A 6 -10.29 16.44 -20.43
C VAL A 6 -9.06 15.85 -19.77
N VAL A 7 -8.99 15.94 -18.43
CA VAL A 7 -7.88 15.42 -17.62
C VAL A 7 -8.45 14.37 -16.68
N PHE A 8 -7.82 13.18 -16.66
CA PHE A 8 -8.18 12.09 -15.77
C PHE A 8 -7.03 11.82 -14.80
N ASP A 9 -7.39 11.53 -13.56
CA ASP A 9 -6.47 10.88 -12.62
C ASP A 9 -6.28 9.40 -13.01
N ILE A 10 -5.27 8.73 -12.47
CA ILE A 10 -5.01 7.31 -12.74
C ILE A 10 -5.64 6.43 -11.66
N ASP A 11 -5.27 6.67 -10.41
CA ASP A 11 -5.54 5.77 -9.29
C ASP A 11 -7.00 5.84 -8.86
N GLY A 12 -7.74 4.74 -9.06
CA GLY A 12 -9.18 4.68 -8.79
C GLY A 12 -10.06 5.33 -9.86
N VAL A 13 -9.47 5.85 -10.94
CA VAL A 13 -10.21 6.45 -12.08
C VAL A 13 -9.96 5.67 -13.37
N VAL A 14 -8.70 5.54 -13.79
CA VAL A 14 -8.31 4.76 -14.97
C VAL A 14 -8.00 3.31 -14.61
N ARG A 15 -7.35 3.10 -13.45
CA ARG A 15 -7.01 1.78 -12.92
C ARG A 15 -7.55 1.62 -11.51
N ASP A 16 -8.05 0.43 -11.20
CA ASP A 16 -8.25 0.05 -9.80
C ASP A 16 -6.88 -0.35 -9.26
N VAL A 17 -6.29 0.46 -8.39
CA VAL A 17 -4.98 0.17 -7.77
C VAL A 17 -5.14 -0.40 -6.36
N SER A 18 -6.38 -0.61 -5.92
CA SER A 18 -6.67 -0.91 -4.52
C SER A 18 -6.18 -2.30 -4.11
N GLY A 19 -6.01 -3.22 -5.08
CA GLY A 19 -5.45 -4.56 -4.86
C GLY A 19 -3.98 -4.53 -4.49
N SER A 20 -3.14 -3.86 -5.27
CA SER A 20 -1.68 -3.79 -5.10
C SER A 20 -1.28 -3.09 -3.82
N TYR A 21 -1.93 -1.97 -3.49
CA TYR A 21 -1.70 -1.28 -2.23
C TYR A 21 -2.04 -2.18 -1.05
N ARG A 22 -3.22 -2.82 -1.03
CA ARG A 22 -3.61 -3.73 0.06
C ARG A 22 -2.66 -4.92 0.19
N ARG A 23 -2.25 -5.52 -0.94
CA ARG A 23 -1.26 -6.61 -0.96
C ARG A 23 0.10 -6.17 -0.39
N ALA A 24 0.59 -5.01 -0.82
CA ALA A 24 1.87 -4.46 -0.34
C ALA A 24 1.82 -4.12 1.17
N ILE A 25 0.69 -3.58 1.66
CA ILE A 25 0.49 -3.35 3.10
C ILE A 25 0.56 -4.67 3.87
N ALA A 26 -0.20 -5.68 3.42
CA ALA A 26 -0.25 -6.98 4.09
C ALA A 26 1.12 -7.68 4.12
N ASP A 27 1.85 -7.67 3.01
CA ASP A 27 3.20 -8.22 2.92
C ASP A 27 4.20 -7.48 3.82
N ALA A 28 4.15 -6.15 3.86
CA ALA A 28 5.02 -5.36 4.73
C ALA A 28 4.76 -5.67 6.20
N VAL A 29 3.49 -5.68 6.62
CA VAL A 29 3.14 -5.97 8.02
C VAL A 29 3.54 -7.40 8.40
N GLU A 30 3.31 -8.38 7.53
CA GLU A 30 3.74 -9.76 7.76
C GLU A 30 5.26 -9.87 7.89
N HIS A 31 6.01 -9.19 7.02
CA HIS A 31 7.47 -9.20 7.07
C HIS A 31 8.01 -8.62 8.39
N PHE A 32 7.55 -7.42 8.77
CA PHE A 32 8.04 -6.72 9.96
C PHE A 32 7.47 -7.26 11.29
N THR A 33 6.48 -8.14 11.23
CA THR A 33 6.02 -8.93 12.39
C THR A 33 6.60 -10.36 12.40
N ALA A 34 7.59 -10.64 11.54
CA ALA A 34 8.23 -11.96 11.42
C ALA A 34 7.23 -13.10 11.16
N GLY A 35 6.21 -12.84 10.34
CA GLY A 35 5.17 -13.79 9.96
C GLY A 35 4.05 -13.96 10.99
N ALA A 36 4.08 -13.22 12.11
CA ALA A 36 3.12 -13.41 13.19
C ALA A 36 1.77 -12.73 12.95
N PHE A 37 1.72 -11.70 12.10
CA PHE A 37 0.49 -11.01 11.76
C PHE A 37 0.47 -10.54 10.31
N ARG A 38 -0.59 -10.92 9.58
CA ARG A 38 -0.88 -10.44 8.23
C ARG A 38 -2.28 -9.82 8.23
N PRO A 39 -2.42 -8.50 8.06
CA PRO A 39 -3.72 -7.84 8.08
C PRO A 39 -4.56 -8.27 6.88
N ASN A 40 -5.84 -8.52 7.12
CA ASN A 40 -6.81 -8.77 6.06
C ASN A 40 -7.43 -7.44 5.58
N SER A 41 -8.31 -7.49 4.57
CA SER A 41 -8.94 -6.29 4.02
C SER A 41 -9.73 -5.48 5.05
N LEU A 42 -10.41 -6.13 5.99
CA LEU A 42 -11.18 -5.44 7.04
C LEU A 42 -10.26 -4.72 8.02
N ASP A 43 -9.10 -5.29 8.35
CA ASP A 43 -8.11 -4.63 9.21
C ASP A 43 -7.57 -3.36 8.55
N ILE A 44 -7.26 -3.45 7.25
CA ILE A 44 -6.75 -2.32 6.46
C ILE A 44 -7.84 -1.26 6.29
N ASP A 45 -9.07 -1.66 5.96
CA ASP A 45 -10.19 -0.72 5.78
C ASP A 45 -10.53 -0.03 7.11
N SER A 46 -10.50 -0.76 8.24
CA SER A 46 -10.69 -0.19 9.58
C SER A 46 -9.64 0.87 9.89
N LEU A 47 -8.36 0.56 9.65
CA LEU A 47 -7.27 1.53 9.84
C LEU A 47 -7.46 2.76 8.93
N LYS A 48 -7.72 2.55 7.63
CA LYS A 48 -7.89 3.66 6.68
C LYS A 48 -9.10 4.53 7.00
N SER A 49 -10.15 3.95 7.58
CA SER A 49 -11.36 4.69 7.98
C SER A 49 -11.11 5.72 9.07
N GLU A 50 -9.98 5.64 9.79
CA GLU A 50 -9.58 6.64 10.78
C GLU A 50 -9.24 7.99 10.13
N GLY A 51 -8.93 8.02 8.83
CA GLY A 51 -8.78 9.26 8.05
C GLY A 51 -7.54 10.10 8.39
N VAL A 52 -6.59 9.57 9.17
CA VAL A 52 -5.38 10.29 9.61
C VAL A 52 -4.08 9.81 8.94
N TRP A 53 -4.14 8.73 8.16
CA TRP A 53 -2.96 8.12 7.53
C TRP A 53 -2.75 8.70 6.13
N ASN A 54 -1.67 9.47 5.93
CA ASN A 54 -1.45 10.20 4.68
C ASN A 54 -1.00 9.31 3.52
N ASN A 55 -0.45 8.13 3.81
CA ASN A 55 -0.02 7.17 2.80
C ASN A 55 -0.01 5.74 3.34
N ASP A 56 0.10 4.79 2.43
CA ASP A 56 0.09 3.37 2.76
C ASP A 56 1.33 2.90 3.52
N TRP A 57 2.46 3.61 3.43
CA TRP A 57 3.66 3.29 4.23
C TRP A 57 3.43 3.60 5.71
N GLN A 58 2.81 4.74 6.02
CA GLN A 58 2.42 5.09 7.37
C GLN A 58 1.36 4.13 7.91
N ALA A 59 0.40 3.74 7.07
CA ALA A 59 -0.59 2.72 7.41
C ALA A 59 0.07 1.37 7.78
N SER A 60 1.02 0.91 6.95
CA SER A 60 1.80 -0.30 7.23
C SER A 60 2.59 -0.19 8.53
N PHE A 61 3.28 0.94 8.76
CA PHE A 61 4.05 1.17 9.98
C PHE A 61 3.16 1.11 11.23
N GLU A 62 2.00 1.78 11.20
CA GLU A 62 1.07 1.78 12.32
C GLU A 62 0.53 0.37 12.61
N LEU A 63 0.18 -0.42 11.59
CA LEU A 63 -0.29 -1.80 11.79
C LEU A 63 0.76 -2.68 12.48
N VAL A 64 2.04 -2.51 12.13
CA VAL A 64 3.14 -3.18 12.83
C VAL A 64 3.22 -2.73 14.28
N CYS A 65 3.17 -1.42 14.53
CA CYS A 65 3.18 -0.88 15.90
C CYS A 65 2.01 -1.43 16.73
N ARG A 66 0.79 -1.41 16.21
CA ARG A 66 -0.41 -1.91 16.90
C ARG A 66 -0.32 -3.40 17.23
N TYR A 67 0.21 -4.21 16.32
CA TYR A 67 0.45 -5.62 16.60
C TYR A 67 1.35 -5.80 17.83
N PHE A 68 2.48 -5.10 17.87
CA PHE A 68 3.43 -5.21 18.97
C PHE A 68 2.89 -4.65 20.29
N GLU A 69 2.15 -3.54 20.24
CA GLU A 69 1.45 -2.98 21.40
C GLU A 69 0.41 -3.96 21.94
N GLY A 70 -0.32 -4.65 21.07
CA GLY A 70 -1.29 -5.69 21.43
C GLY A 70 -0.69 -6.88 22.15
N ILE A 71 0.61 -7.18 21.93
CA ILE A 71 1.35 -8.22 22.66
C ILE A 71 2.23 -7.66 23.79
N GLY A 72 1.99 -6.41 24.20
CA GLY A 72 2.62 -5.80 25.38
C GLY A 72 4.01 -5.20 25.14
N ARG A 73 4.42 -4.97 23.90
CA ARG A 73 5.67 -4.26 23.57
C ARG A 73 5.36 -2.81 23.19
N SER A 74 6.02 -1.86 23.85
CA SER A 74 5.81 -0.44 23.54
C SER A 74 6.38 -0.08 22.17
N ARG A 75 5.71 0.79 21.41
CA ARG A 75 6.23 1.30 20.13
C ARG A 75 7.62 1.94 20.24
N ASN A 76 7.96 2.53 21.39
CA ASN A 76 9.27 3.14 21.64
C ASN A 76 10.39 2.10 21.79
N GLN A 77 10.04 0.83 22.04
CA GLN A 77 10.97 -0.29 22.13
C GLN A 77 11.12 -1.00 20.79
N LEU A 78 10.29 -0.67 19.79
CA LEU A 78 10.41 -1.20 18.45
C LEU A 78 11.57 -0.51 17.75
N ALA A 79 12.60 -1.27 17.42
CA ALA A 79 13.63 -0.85 16.47
C ALA A 79 13.11 -0.97 15.02
N LEU A 80 11.90 -0.47 14.75
CA LEU A 80 11.29 -0.50 13.43
C LEU A 80 11.83 0.66 12.60
N ASN A 81 12.61 0.35 11.58
CA ASN A 81 13.14 1.35 10.66
C ASN A 81 12.09 1.67 9.57
N TYR A 82 11.63 2.93 9.55
CA TYR A 82 10.64 3.39 8.58
C TYR A 82 11.13 3.28 7.13
N ASP A 83 12.39 3.61 6.87
CA ASP A 83 12.95 3.60 5.51
C ASP A 83 13.07 2.16 4.97
N GLU A 84 13.43 1.21 5.83
CA GLU A 84 13.44 -0.22 5.47
C GLU A 84 12.02 -0.72 5.16
N LEU A 85 11.02 -0.27 5.92
CA LEU A 85 9.61 -0.60 5.65
C LEU A 85 9.16 -0.04 4.31
N VAL A 86 9.46 1.24 4.03
CA VAL A 86 9.15 1.87 2.74
C VAL A 86 9.85 1.12 1.60
N ALA A 87 11.13 0.79 1.74
CA ALA A 87 11.89 0.07 0.72
C ALA A 87 11.29 -1.32 0.45
N PHE A 88 10.97 -2.08 1.51
CA PHE A 88 10.32 -3.37 1.38
C PHE A 88 8.96 -3.25 0.70
N PHE A 89 8.11 -2.32 1.16
CA PHE A 89 6.82 -2.04 0.55
C PHE A 89 6.96 -1.77 -0.95
N GLN A 90 7.87 -0.88 -1.35
CA GLN A 90 8.08 -0.50 -2.74
C GLN A 90 8.58 -1.67 -3.59
N SER A 91 9.46 -2.51 -3.03
CA SER A 91 9.93 -3.72 -3.71
C SER A 91 8.80 -4.69 -4.05
N ARG A 92 7.71 -4.68 -3.27
CA ARG A 92 6.49 -5.46 -3.55
C ARG A 92 5.56 -4.74 -4.51
N TYR A 93 5.33 -3.46 -4.27
CA TYR A 93 4.39 -2.64 -5.04
C TYR A 93 4.86 -2.41 -6.49
N ARG A 94 6.08 -1.88 -6.68
CA ARG A 94 6.69 -1.62 -8.01
C ARG A 94 7.50 -2.79 -8.53
N GLY A 95 8.04 -3.62 -7.64
CA GLY A 95 9.02 -4.64 -7.99
C GLY A 95 10.44 -4.20 -7.62
N PRO A 96 11.44 -5.08 -7.77
CA PRO A 96 12.82 -4.81 -7.38
C PRO A 96 13.58 -3.87 -8.32
N ASP A 97 13.06 -3.58 -9.51
CA ASP A 97 13.66 -2.70 -10.51
C ASP A 97 12.79 -1.46 -10.73
N ASP A 98 13.32 -0.29 -10.39
CA ASP A 98 12.63 1.00 -10.52
C ASP A 98 12.34 1.40 -11.98
N LYS A 99 13.05 0.80 -12.96
CA LYS A 99 12.86 1.06 -14.39
C LYS A 99 11.93 0.07 -15.06
N ASN A 100 11.95 -1.18 -14.62
CA ASN A 100 11.11 -2.25 -15.15
C ASN A 100 10.20 -2.77 -14.05
N TRP A 101 9.06 -2.10 -13.87
CA TRP A 101 8.13 -2.48 -12.83
C TRP A 101 7.59 -3.88 -13.12
N THR A 102 7.67 -4.71 -12.09
CA THR A 102 7.33 -6.14 -12.09
C THR A 102 6.57 -6.53 -10.83
N GLY A 103 6.25 -5.56 -9.98
CA GLY A 103 5.47 -5.74 -8.76
C GLY A 103 3.97 -5.73 -9.01
N TYR A 104 3.22 -5.67 -7.91
CA TYR A 104 1.76 -5.79 -7.90
C TYR A 104 1.03 -4.78 -8.76
N ILE A 105 1.60 -3.58 -8.94
CA ILE A 105 1.00 -2.52 -9.77
C ILE A 105 0.77 -2.96 -11.23
N CYS A 106 1.53 -3.95 -11.72
CA CYS A 106 1.41 -4.44 -13.10
C CYS A 106 0.17 -5.32 -13.33
N ASP A 107 -0.46 -5.82 -12.26
CA ASP A 107 -1.63 -6.69 -12.33
C ASP A 107 -2.96 -5.92 -12.28
N GLU A 108 -2.92 -4.60 -12.15
CA GLU A 108 -4.12 -3.81 -11.86
C GLU A 108 -5.06 -3.68 -13.05
N PRO A 109 -6.36 -3.95 -12.87
CA PRO A 109 -7.32 -3.91 -13.97
C PRO A 109 -7.63 -2.46 -14.38
N LEU A 110 -7.99 -2.30 -15.66
CA LEU A 110 -8.54 -1.05 -16.17
C LEU A 110 -9.98 -0.88 -15.68
N LEU A 111 -10.32 0.32 -15.24
CA LEU A 111 -11.69 0.73 -14.91
C LEU A 111 -12.44 1.31 -16.11
N LEU A 112 -11.73 1.56 -17.21
CA LEU A 112 -12.26 2.09 -18.44
C LEU A 112 -11.99 1.17 -19.62
N SER A 113 -12.79 1.33 -20.68
CA SER A 113 -12.55 0.61 -21.93
C SER A 113 -11.25 1.10 -22.57
N PRO A 114 -10.37 0.18 -23.03
CA PRO A 114 -9.16 0.54 -23.77
C PRO A 114 -9.40 1.43 -25.00
N ALA A 115 -10.63 1.44 -25.54
CA ALA A 115 -10.99 2.30 -26.67
C ALA A 115 -10.97 3.81 -26.35
N TYR A 116 -10.88 4.19 -25.06
CA TYR A 116 -10.78 5.57 -24.61
C TYR A 116 -9.33 6.00 -24.23
N LEU A 117 -8.34 5.10 -24.37
CA LEU A 117 -6.91 5.37 -24.14
C LEU A 117 -6.17 5.53 -25.47
#